data_AF-A0AAU4V2S9-F1
#
_entry.id   AF-A0AAU4V2S9-F1
#
_cell.length_a   1.000
_cell.length_b   1.000
_cell.length_c   1.000
_cell.angle_alpha   90.00
_cell.angle_beta   90.00
_cell.angle_gamma   90.00
#
_symmetry.space_group_name_H-M   'P 1'
#
loop_
_entity.id
_entity.type
_entity.pdbx_description
1 polymer ?
#
loop_
_entity_poly.entity_id
_entity_poly.type
_entity_poly.pdbx_seq_one_letter_code
_entity_poly.pdbx_strand_id
1 'polypeptide(L)' 'MKDLKFEQKSSLSRLEVADQLSALAEALRHGGNAELELGPGKMSLRVPDELRTEIEVEIGDGEIEMEIELKWPTAQAGAA' A
#
# COMPACT_ATOMS: atom_id res chain seq x y z
N MET A 1 -11.24 13.04 14.11
CA MET A 1 -10.67 11.67 14.15
C MET A 1 -9.17 11.82 14.37
N LYS A 2 -8.52 10.88 15.07
CA LYS A 2 -7.05 10.87 15.17
C LYS A 2 -6.48 10.25 13.90
N ASP A 3 -5.40 10.82 13.40
CA ASP A 3 -4.67 10.26 12.27
C ASP A 3 -4.13 8.87 12.65
N LEU A 4 -4.36 7.88 11.79
CA LEU A 4 -3.83 6.53 11.95
C LEU A 4 -2.56 6.42 11.12
N LYS A 5 -1.43 6.09 11.75
CA LYS A 5 -0.19 5.69 11.08
C LYS A 5 0.17 4.27 11.50
N PHE A 6 0.39 3.41 10.51
CA PHE A 6 0.97 2.08 10.68
C PHE A 6 2.30 2.06 9.91
N GLU A 7 3.38 1.63 10.56
CA GLU A 7 4.72 1.53 9.95
C GLU A 7 5.35 0.21 10.41
N GLN A 8 5.87 -0.56 9.45
CA GLN A 8 6.60 -1.79 9.70
C GLN A 8 7.87 -1.81 8.83
N LYS A 9 9.01 -2.16 9.44
CA LYS A 9 10.28 -2.35 8.76
C LYS A 9 10.81 -3.76 9.03
N SER A 10 11.19 -4.46 7.97
CA SER A 10 11.78 -5.81 8.04
C SER A 10 12.68 -6.05 6.84
N SER A 11 13.76 -6.81 7.02
CA SER A 11 14.55 -7.32 5.90
C SER A 11 13.92 -8.60 5.39
N LEU A 12 13.43 -8.59 4.16
CA LEU A 12 12.75 -9.72 3.50
C LEU A 12 13.59 -10.21 2.32
N SER A 13 13.43 -11.49 1.97
CA SER A 13 13.95 -12.00 0.70
C SER A 13 13.19 -11.42 -0.49
N ARG A 14 13.81 -11.47 -1.67
CA ARG A 14 13.18 -11.13 -2.96
C ARG A 14 11.80 -11.79 -3.15
N LEU A 15 11.65 -13.04 -2.71
CA LEU A 15 10.43 -13.82 -2.90
C LEU A 15 9.32 -13.33 -1.97
N GLU A 16 9.64 -13.11 -0.69
CA GLU A 16 8.68 -12.58 0.29
C GLU A 16 8.18 -11.18 -0.10
N VAL A 17 9.05 -10.32 -0.64
CA VAL A 17 8.64 -9.01 -1.17
C VAL A 17 7.68 -9.18 -2.36
N ALA A 18 7.97 -10.11 -3.28
CA ALA A 18 7.10 -10.37 -4.43
C ALA A 18 5.72 -10.88 -4.02
N ASP A 19 5.66 -11.74 -2.99
CA ASP A 19 4.40 -12.25 -2.44
C ASP A 19 3.57 -11.11 -1.80
N GLN A 20 4.21 -10.22 -1.03
CA GLN A 20 3.55 -9.04 -0.45
C GLN A 20 3.01 -8.07 -1.52
N LEU A 21 3.81 -7.78 -2.54
CA LEU A 21 3.36 -6.93 -3.66
C LEU A 21 2.22 -7.58 -4.45
N SER A 22 2.24 -8.91 -4.59
CA SER A 22 1.16 -9.65 -5.25
C SER A 22 -0.14 -9.58 -4.46
N ALA A 23 -0.08 -9.75 -3.14
CA ALA A 23 -1.23 -9.60 -2.25
C ALA A 23 -1.81 -8.18 -2.30
N LEU A 24 -0.95 -7.15 -2.30
CA LEU A 24 -1.39 -5.76 -2.50
C LEU A 24 -2.08 -5.58 -3.86
N ALA A 25 -1.50 -6.12 -4.93
CA ALA A 25 -2.10 -6.04 -6.26
C ALA A 25 -3.47 -6.76 -6.33
N GLU A 26 -3.63 -7.90 -5.66
CA GLU A 26 -4.92 -8.60 -5.56
C GLU A 26 -5.96 -7.77 -4.79
N ALA A 27 -5.58 -7.17 -3.66
CA ALA A 27 -6.45 -6.28 -2.90
C ALA A 27 -6.92 -5.07 -3.74
N LEU A 28 -6.00 -4.45 -4.49
CA LEU A 28 -6.34 -3.34 -5.39
C LEU A 28 -7.27 -3.76 -6.52
N ARG A 29 -7.08 -4.95 -7.11
CA ARG A 29 -7.98 -5.49 -8.15
C ARG A 29 -9.37 -5.81 -7.61
N HIS A 30 -9.46 -6.26 -6.36
CA HIS A 30 -10.76 -6.54 -5.73
C HIS A 30 -11.56 -5.25 -5.51
N GLY A 31 -10.89 -4.16 -5.10
CA GLY A 31 -11.55 -2.91 -4.78
C GLY A 31 -12.46 -3.02 -3.55
N GLY A 32 -13.23 -1.97 -3.27
CA GLY A 32 -14.21 -1.99 -2.17
C GLY A 32 -13.53 -2.23 -0.81
N ASN A 33 -14.05 -3.13 0.01
CA ASN A 33 -13.41 -3.46 1.29
C ASN A 33 -12.40 -4.60 1.07
N ALA A 34 -11.13 -4.26 0.94
CA ALA A 34 -10.05 -5.22 0.78
C ALA A 34 -9.32 -5.47 2.11
N GLU A 35 -8.91 -6.72 2.33
CA GLU A 35 -8.02 -7.09 3.44
C GLU A 35 -6.61 -7.32 2.89
N LEU A 36 -5.62 -6.71 3.55
CA LEU A 36 -4.21 -6.87 3.23
C LEU A 36 -3.47 -7.47 4.42
N GLU A 37 -2.70 -8.53 4.17
CA GLU A 37 -1.76 -9.08 5.13
C GLU A 37 -0.43 -8.34 5.02
N LEU A 38 -0.08 -7.57 6.04
CA LEU A 38 1.19 -6.84 6.15
C LEU A 38 1.99 -7.45 7.29
N GLY A 39 2.76 -8.50 6.97
CA GLY A 39 3.55 -9.27 7.93
C GLY A 39 2.67 -9.86 9.05
N PRO A 40 2.87 -9.49 10.33
CA PRO A 40 2.06 -9.95 11.46
C PRO A 40 0.69 -9.26 11.59
N GLY A 41 0.43 -8.20 10.80
CA GLY A 41 -0.80 -7.42 10.87
C GLY A 41 -1.75 -7.70 9.71
N LYS A 42 -3.05 -7.58 9.96
CA LYS A 42 -4.08 -7.49 8.92
C LYS A 42 -4.65 -6.08 8.89
N MET A 43 -4.75 -5.49 7.71
CA MET A 43 -5.32 -4.16 7.51
C MET A 43 -6.52 -4.24 6.57
N SER A 44 -7.65 -3.69 6.99
CA SER A 44 -8.82 -3.53 6.13
C SER A 44 -8.85 -2.12 5.57
N LEU A 45 -8.92 -1.98 4.24
CA LEU A 45 -8.97 -0.71 3.54
C LEU A 45 -10.17 -0.64 2.62
N ARG A 46 -10.80 0.55 2.51
CA ARG A 46 -11.72 0.83 1.41
C ARG A 46 -10.92 1.35 0.22
N VAL A 47 -10.82 0.57 -0.86
CA VAL A 47 -10.13 0.93 -2.10
C VAL A 47 -11.15 1.43 -3.14
N PRO A 48 -11.03 2.66 -3.65
CA PRO A 48 -11.90 3.21 -4.70
C PRO A 48 -11.49 2.76 -6.10
N ASP A 49 -12.32 3.06 -7.10
CA ASP A 49 -12.04 2.76 -8.52
C ASP A 49 -10.87 3.59 -9.09
N GLU A 50 -10.61 4.78 -8.51
CA GLU A 50 -9.54 5.70 -8.95
C GLU A 50 -8.62 6.09 -7.78
N LEU A 51 -7.32 5.96 -8.00
CA LEU A 51 -6.27 6.29 -7.04
C LEU A 51 -5.26 7.25 -7.67
N ARG A 52 -4.67 8.13 -6.87
CA ARG A 52 -3.46 8.86 -7.28
C ARG A 52 -2.26 7.99 -6.93
N THR A 53 -1.31 7.89 -7.86
CA THR A 53 -0.14 7.01 -7.72
C THR A 53 1.14 7.78 -8.03
N GLU A 54 2.19 7.50 -7.29
CA GLU A 54 3.55 7.99 -7.53
C GLU A 54 4.53 6.82 -7.38
N ILE A 55 5.53 6.77 -8.26
CA ILE A 55 6.61 5.77 -8.22
C ILE A 55 7.91 6.55 -8.27
N GLU A 56 8.72 6.39 -7.24
CA GLU A 56 10.03 7.00 -7.14
C GLU A 56 11.10 5.90 -7.11
N VAL A 57 12.20 6.14 -7.80
CA VAL A 57 13.36 5.23 -7.82
C VAL A 57 14.61 6.08 -7.68
N GLU A 58 15.39 5.81 -6.63
CA GLU A 58 16.63 6.50 -6.36
C GLU A 58 17.79 5.49 -6.27
N ILE A 59 18.97 5.92 -6.73
CA ILE A 59 20.21 5.15 -6.67
C ILE A 59 21.26 6.03 -6.03
N GLY A 60 21.73 5.64 -4.85
CA GLY A 60 22.64 6.42 -4.03
C GLY A 60 23.25 5.57 -2.92
N ASP A 61 24.42 5.97 -2.42
CA ASP A 61 25.09 5.34 -1.27
C ASP A 61 25.30 3.81 -1.34
N GLY A 62 25.33 3.26 -2.57
CA GLY A 62 25.48 1.82 -2.81
C GLY A 62 24.18 1.03 -2.74
N GLU A 63 23.04 1.71 -2.64
CA GLU A 63 21.71 1.14 -2.49
C GLU A 63 20.79 1.58 -3.65
N ILE A 64 19.72 0.81 -3.85
CA ILE A 64 18.59 1.18 -4.69
C ILE A 64 17.38 1.30 -3.78
N GLU A 65 16.71 2.44 -3.84
CA GLU A 65 15.45 2.69 -3.14
C GLU A 65 14.34 2.81 -4.18
N MET A 66 13.22 2.15 -3.90
CA MET A 66 12.03 2.18 -4.75
C MET A 66 10.81 2.34 -3.85
N GLU A 67 10.06 3.41 -4.06
CA GLU A 67 8.83 3.70 -3.36
C GLU A 67 7.63 3.61 -4.31
N ILE A 68 6.52 3.08 -3.79
CA ILE A 68 5.24 3.03 -4.50
C ILE A 68 4.21 3.68 -3.57
N GLU A 69 3.77 4.88 -3.93
CA GLU A 69 2.79 5.62 -3.15
C GLU A 69 1.41 5.56 -3.80
N LEU A 70 0.39 5.32 -2.97
CA LEU A 70 -1.01 5.27 -3.37
C LEU A 70 -1.82 6.17 -2.42
N LYS A 71 -2.52 7.15 -2.98
CA LYS A 71 -3.28 8.15 -2.22
C LYS A 71 -4.74 8.20 -2.66
N TRP A 72 -5.65 8.10 -1.70
CA TRP A 72 -7.09 8.29 -1.93
C TRP A 72 -7.84 8.77 -0.66
N PRO A 73 -9.06 9.32 -0.79
CA PRO A 73 -9.86 9.80 0.34
C PRO A 73 -10.47 8.65 1.18
N THR A 74 -10.53 8.81 2.51
CA THR A 74 -11.06 7.78 3.44
C THR A 74 -12.58 7.81 3.66
N ALA A 75 -13.28 8.92 3.34
CA ALA A 75 -14.75 9.13 3.14
C ALA A 75 -15.01 10.67 3.13
N GLN A 76 -15.96 11.32 2.45
CA GLN A 76 -16.86 11.11 1.31
C GLN A 76 -16.83 12.48 0.58
N ALA A 77 -16.03 12.67 -0.48
CA ALA A 77 -16.16 13.85 -1.32
C ALA A 77 -17.33 13.63 -2.30
N GLY A 78 -18.56 13.58 -1.76
CA GLY A 78 -19.74 13.22 -2.54
C GLY A 78 -20.93 12.76 -1.69
N ALA A 79 -21.36 13.60 -0.75
CA ALA A 79 -22.80 13.78 -0.55
C ALA A 79 -23.15 15.06 -1.31
N ALA A 80 -24.02 14.93 -2.30
CA ALA A 80 -24.57 16.05 -3.08
C ALA A 80 -25.30 17.06 -2.19
#